data_AF-A0A0N0D8K7-F1
#
_entry.id   AF-A0A0N0D8K7-F1
#
_cell.length_a   1.000
_cell.length_b   1.000
_cell.length_c   1.000
_cell.angle_alpha   90.00
_cell.angle_beta   90.00
_cell.angle_gamma   90.00
#
_symmetry.space_group_name_H-M   'P 1'
#
loop_
_entity.id
_entity.type
_entity.pdbx_description
1 polymer ?
#
loop_
_entity_poly.entity_id
_entity_poly.type
_entity_poly.pdbx_seq_one_letter_code
_entity_poly.pdbx_strand_id
1 'polypeptide(L)'
;MTSKQFIASILGLAMTVTGISAMPARALSDDDLAKILFGATALVIIGSAVSRGNDPEPVVVTRPRDPQPRDILPDRRPGRHILPRRCSRTFTLRGGRKLQAYGSGCLVQARARTQRLPQECHFKAINQYGRKVTGYKTQCLNSKGFDVSWR
;
A
#
# COMPACT_ATOMS: atom_id res chain seq x y z
N MET A 1 36.35 -20.05 15.78
CA MET A 1 37.13 -18.84 15.48
C MET A 1 37.58 -18.23 16.80
N THR A 2 38.88 -18.12 17.03
CA THR A 2 39.44 -17.74 18.34
C THR A 2 39.34 -16.23 18.55
N SER A 3 39.10 -15.77 19.79
CA SER A 3 38.89 -14.36 20.19
C SER A 3 39.92 -13.37 19.62
N LYS A 4 41.16 -13.82 19.41
CA LYS A 4 42.26 -13.04 18.81
C LYS A 4 41.98 -12.60 17.38
N GLN A 5 41.27 -13.41 16.58
CA GLN A 5 40.89 -13.07 15.21
C GLN A 5 39.80 -11.97 15.18
N PHE A 6 38.92 -11.95 16.18
CA PHE A 6 37.86 -10.95 16.29
C PHE A 6 38.42 -9.58 16.68
N ILE A 7 39.33 -9.53 17.67
CA ILE A 7 39.97 -8.28 18.09
C ILE A 7 40.78 -7.65 16.95
N ALA A 8 41.52 -8.47 16.19
CA ALA A 8 42.27 -8.00 15.02
C ALA A 8 41.35 -7.40 13.94
N SER A 9 40.18 -8.01 13.68
CA SER A 9 39.23 -7.48 12.71
C SER A 9 38.63 -6.12 13.11
N ILE A 10 38.33 -5.93 14.41
CA ILE A 10 37.77 -4.66 14.91
C ILE A 10 38.82 -3.55 14.87
N LEU A 11 40.06 -3.82 15.27
CA LEU A 11 41.13 -2.82 15.22
C LEU A 11 41.45 -2.39 13.78
N GLY A 12 41.49 -3.34 12.84
CA GLY A 12 41.73 -3.02 11.43
C GLY A 12 40.64 -2.12 10.83
N LEU A 13 39.37 -2.36 11.20
CA LEU A 13 38.24 -1.55 10.75
C LEU A 13 38.27 -0.12 11.34
N ALA A 14 38.74 0.04 12.58
CA ALA A 14 38.79 1.36 13.22
C ALA A 14 39.81 2.30 12.54
N MET A 15 40.97 1.77 12.14
CA MET A 15 42.03 2.57 11.53
C MET A 15 41.65 3.10 10.14
N THR A 16 40.81 2.40 9.38
CA THR A 16 40.36 2.85 8.04
C THR A 16 39.35 4.01 8.11
N VAL A 17 38.55 4.10 9.17
CA VAL A 17 37.48 5.12 9.30
C VAL A 17 38.04 6.51 9.64
N THR A 18 39.19 6.58 10.30
CA THR A 18 39.77 7.86 10.78
C THR A 18 40.36 8.75 9.67
N GLY A 19 40.45 8.27 8.43
CA GLY A 19 41.10 8.99 7.33
C GLY A 19 40.24 9.99 6.53
N ILE A 20 38.95 10.15 6.85
CA ILE A 20 37.99 10.87 5.98
C ILE A 20 37.71 12.34 6.41
N SER A 21 38.51 12.92 7.32
CA SER A 21 38.20 14.25 7.92
C SER A 21 38.64 15.47 7.12
N ALA A 22 39.20 15.32 5.91
CA ALA A 22 39.57 16.45 5.05
C ALA A 22 38.77 16.44 3.73
N MET A 23 37.50 16.85 3.78
CA MET A 23 36.76 17.17 2.55
C MET A 23 37.23 18.53 2.01
N PRO A 24 37.64 18.62 0.73
CA PRO A 24 38.01 19.90 0.14
C PRO A 24 36.74 20.73 -0.04
N ALA A 25 36.68 21.92 0.55
CA ALA A 25 35.76 22.98 0.10
C ALA A 25 36.28 23.53 -1.24
N ARG A 26 36.11 22.76 -2.31
CA ARG A 26 36.34 23.20 -3.69
C ARG A 26 34.98 23.13 -4.39
N ALA A 27 34.61 24.21 -5.06
CA ALA A 27 33.32 24.44 -5.70
C ALA A 27 32.74 23.14 -6.31
N LEU A 28 31.62 22.68 -5.76
CA LEU A 28 30.93 21.48 -6.21
C LEU A 28 30.23 21.82 -7.53
N SER A 29 30.89 21.54 -8.65
CA SER A 29 30.27 21.62 -9.98
C SER A 29 29.11 20.62 -10.06
N ASP A 30 28.04 20.94 -10.80
CA ASP A 30 26.85 20.09 -10.92
C ASP A 30 27.17 18.64 -11.35
N ASP A 31 28.21 18.45 -12.16
CA ASP A 31 28.72 17.12 -12.56
C ASP A 31 29.25 16.28 -11.39
N ASP A 32 29.91 16.89 -10.40
CA ASP A 32 30.43 16.17 -9.24
C ASP A 32 29.35 15.92 -8.19
N LEU A 33 28.36 16.83 -8.07
CA LEU A 33 27.16 16.58 -7.28
C LEU A 33 26.35 15.40 -7.85
N ALA A 34 26.22 15.32 -9.17
CA ALA A 34 25.52 14.22 -9.83
C ALA A 34 26.19 12.86 -9.59
N LYS A 35 27.53 12.78 -9.66
CA LYS A 35 28.29 11.55 -9.37
C LYS A 35 28.12 11.09 -7.91
N ILE A 36 28.13 12.02 -6.97
CA ILE A 36 27.92 11.71 -5.55
C ILE A 36 26.48 11.22 -5.30
N LEU A 37 25.47 11.89 -5.85
CA LEU A 37 24.07 11.49 -5.73
C LEU A 37 23.81 10.11 -6.36
N PHE A 38 24.46 9.81 -7.49
CA PHE A 38 24.36 8.50 -8.13
C PHE A 38 24.97 7.38 -7.27
N GLY A 39 26.13 7.63 -6.64
CA GLY A 39 26.73 6.67 -5.71
C GLY A 39 25.90 6.48 -4.43
N ALA A 40 25.39 7.57 -3.86
CA ALA A 40 24.58 7.53 -2.63
C ALA A 40 23.23 6.81 -2.83
N THR A 41 22.58 7.00 -3.98
CA THR A 41 21.31 6.31 -4.30
C THR A 41 21.49 4.79 -4.45
N ALA A 42 22.61 4.33 -4.99
CA ALA A 42 22.91 2.90 -5.05
C ALA A 42 23.00 2.27 -3.64
N LEU A 43 23.62 2.96 -2.68
CA LEU A 43 23.67 2.52 -1.28
C LEU A 43 22.29 2.54 -0.61
N VAL A 44 21.42 3.50 -0.92
CA VAL A 44 20.03 3.51 -0.41
C VAL A 44 19.22 2.31 -0.93
N ILE A 45 19.37 1.95 -2.20
CA ILE A 45 18.70 0.78 -2.79
C ILE A 45 19.17 -0.51 -2.11
N ILE A 46 20.48 -0.65 -1.89
CA ILE A 46 21.06 -1.84 -1.24
C ILE A 46 20.75 -1.87 0.28
N GLY A 47 20.71 -0.70 0.93
CA GLY A 47 20.43 -0.55 2.36
C GLY A 47 19.03 -1.06 2.75
N SER A 48 18.11 -1.16 1.80
CA SER A 48 16.78 -1.73 2.02
C SER A 48 16.79 -3.25 2.31
N ALA A 49 17.91 -3.94 2.08
CA ALA A 49 18.05 -5.38 2.31
C ALA A 49 18.72 -5.75 3.66
N VAL A 50 19.29 -4.78 4.39
CA VAL A 50 19.91 -5.01 5.72
C VAL A 50 19.02 -4.40 6.79
N SER A 51 17.86 -5.01 6.99
CA SER A 51 17.13 -4.91 8.26
C SER A 51 17.11 -6.30 8.88
N ARG A 52 18.15 -6.60 9.68
CA ARG A 52 18.18 -7.80 10.53
C ARG A 52 17.42 -7.46 11.81
N GLY A 53 16.31 -8.17 12.02
CA GLY A 53 15.54 -8.12 13.26
C GLY A 53 16.37 -8.68 14.42
N ASN A 54 16.59 -7.85 15.43
CA ASN A 54 16.93 -8.28 16.78
C ASN A 54 15.62 -8.36 17.56
N ASP A 55 14.95 -9.49 17.50
CA ASP A 55 13.88 -9.79 18.46
C ASP A 55 14.55 -10.44 19.68
N PRO A 56 14.35 -9.93 20.91
CA PRO A 56 14.82 -10.62 22.10
C PRO A 56 14.11 -11.98 22.20
N GLU A 57 14.91 -13.04 22.27
CA GLU A 57 14.45 -14.43 22.37
C GLU A 57 13.56 -14.58 23.62
N PRO A 58 12.25 -14.87 23.49
CA PRO A 58 11.41 -15.10 24.65
C PRO A 58 11.73 -16.47 25.24
N VAL A 59 12.19 -16.49 26.49
CA VAL A 59 12.35 -17.72 27.28
C VAL A 59 11.04 -18.51 27.25
N VAL A 60 11.06 -19.67 26.60
CA VAL A 60 9.90 -20.56 26.45
C VAL A 60 9.65 -21.27 27.77
N VAL A 61 8.76 -20.72 28.59
CA VAL A 61 8.17 -21.46 29.71
C VAL A 61 7.00 -22.27 29.15
N THR A 62 7.23 -23.54 28.84
CA THR A 62 6.19 -24.45 28.35
C THR A 62 5.23 -24.80 29.49
N ARG A 63 4.13 -24.05 29.64
CA ARG A 63 2.95 -24.55 30.37
C ARG A 63 2.15 -25.46 29.43
N PRO A 64 1.81 -26.70 29.82
CA PRO A 64 0.86 -27.52 29.08
C PRO A 64 -0.49 -26.79 29.12
N ARG A 65 -0.94 -26.28 27.98
CA ARG A 65 -2.25 -25.67 27.81
C ARG A 65 -3.10 -26.66 27.04
N ASP A 66 -4.25 -27.01 27.61
CA ASP A 66 -5.27 -27.85 26.99
C ASP A 66 -5.46 -27.53 25.50
N PRO A 67 -5.67 -28.54 24.64
CA PRO A 67 -5.99 -28.32 23.23
C PRO A 67 -7.39 -27.72 23.15
N GLN A 68 -7.46 -26.39 23.18
CA GLN A 68 -8.67 -25.68 22.79
C GLN A 68 -8.91 -26.00 21.31
N PRO A 69 -10.13 -26.45 20.91
CA PRO A 69 -10.45 -26.67 19.50
C PRO A 69 -10.20 -25.37 18.77
N ARG A 70 -9.17 -25.34 17.93
CA ARG A 70 -9.01 -24.23 17.01
C ARG A 70 -10.15 -24.37 16.02
N ASP A 71 -11.15 -23.52 16.15
CA ASP A 71 -12.07 -23.25 15.07
C ASP A 71 -11.20 -22.94 13.84
N ILE A 72 -11.20 -23.88 12.90
CA ILE A 72 -10.62 -23.69 11.58
C ILE A 72 -11.49 -22.62 10.94
N LEU A 73 -11.13 -21.35 11.14
CA LEU A 73 -11.80 -20.25 10.47
C LEU A 73 -11.60 -20.52 8.97
N PRO A 74 -12.68 -20.74 8.19
CA PRO A 74 -12.54 -21.07 6.80
C PRO A 74 -11.83 -19.92 6.09
N ASP A 75 -10.93 -20.37 5.23
CA ASP A 75 -10.05 -19.67 4.31
C ASP A 75 -10.56 -18.30 3.81
N ARG A 76 -9.59 -17.42 3.60
CA ARG A 76 -9.69 -16.06 3.05
C ARG A 76 -10.59 -16.05 1.83
N ARG A 77 -11.89 -15.78 2.02
CA ARG A 77 -12.76 -15.31 0.93
C ARG A 77 -12.02 -14.12 0.30
N PRO A 78 -11.74 -14.09 -1.02
CA PRO A 78 -11.17 -12.91 -1.66
C PRO A 78 -12.10 -11.76 -1.30
N GLY A 79 -11.60 -10.85 -0.47
CA GLY A 79 -12.44 -9.99 0.35
C GLY A 79 -13.51 -9.36 -0.50
N ARG A 80 -14.78 -9.70 -0.25
CA ARG A 80 -15.94 -9.09 -0.90
C ARG A 80 -15.63 -7.59 -1.00
N HIS A 81 -15.50 -7.06 -2.21
CA HIS A 81 -15.26 -5.64 -2.39
C HIS A 81 -16.54 -4.93 -2.01
N ILE A 82 -16.72 -4.71 -0.70
CA ILE A 82 -17.88 -4.06 -0.11
C ILE A 82 -17.83 -2.60 -0.56
N LEU A 83 -18.82 -2.21 -1.36
CA LEU A 83 -18.98 -0.81 -1.72
C LEU A 83 -19.66 -0.07 -0.56
N PRO A 84 -19.21 1.16 -0.27
CA PRO A 84 -19.77 1.94 0.82
C PRO A 84 -21.21 2.38 0.49
N ARG A 85 -22.17 1.94 1.31
CA ARG A 85 -23.62 2.25 1.21
C ARG A 85 -23.90 3.73 0.92
N ARG A 86 -23.20 4.63 1.62
CA ARG A 86 -23.31 6.09 1.49
C ARG A 86 -23.12 6.63 0.07
N CYS A 87 -22.45 5.87 -0.80
CA CYS A 87 -22.22 6.26 -2.19
C CYS A 87 -23.26 5.72 -3.16
N SER A 88 -24.12 4.79 -2.72
CA SER A 88 -25.27 4.31 -3.48
C SER A 88 -26.35 5.39 -3.47
N ARG A 89 -26.73 5.88 -4.65
CA ARG A 89 -27.79 6.87 -4.78
C ARG A 89 -28.58 6.67 -6.05
N THR A 90 -29.80 7.19 -6.06
CA THR A 90 -30.65 7.21 -7.24
C THR A 90 -30.39 8.49 -8.02
N PHE A 91 -29.89 8.35 -9.24
CA PHE A 91 -29.68 9.46 -10.16
C PHE A 91 -30.91 9.65 -11.03
N THR A 92 -31.43 10.87 -11.10
CA THR A 92 -32.45 11.22 -12.09
C THR A 92 -31.77 11.77 -13.34
N LEU A 93 -31.84 10.98 -14.41
CA LEU A 93 -31.28 11.30 -15.72
C LEU A 93 -32.23 12.22 -16.49
N ARG A 94 -31.73 12.81 -17.57
CA ARG A 94 -32.55 13.55 -18.53
C ARG A 94 -33.72 12.67 -19.00
N GLY A 95 -34.93 13.24 -19.04
CA GLY A 95 -36.17 12.50 -19.32
C GLY A 95 -36.79 11.79 -18.12
N GLY A 96 -36.37 12.11 -16.90
CA GLY A 96 -37.01 11.61 -15.66
C GLY A 96 -36.66 10.17 -15.28
N ARG A 97 -35.83 9.48 -16.08
CA ARG A 97 -35.40 8.11 -15.80
C ARG A 97 -34.56 8.05 -14.53
N LYS A 98 -34.99 7.25 -13.56
CA LYS A 98 -34.25 6.97 -12.32
C LYS A 98 -33.27 5.83 -12.54
N LEU A 99 -32.02 6.00 -12.11
CA LEU A 99 -30.95 5.01 -12.21
C LEU A 99 -30.27 4.85 -10.85
N GLN A 100 -30.29 3.64 -10.29
CA GLN A 100 -29.54 3.35 -9.07
C GLN A 100 -28.08 3.02 -9.39
N ALA A 101 -27.18 3.80 -8.79
CA ALA A 101 -25.76 3.70 -9.08
C ALA A 101 -24.90 4.25 -7.94
N TYR A 102 -23.63 3.89 -7.97
CA TYR A 102 -22.59 4.49 -7.15
C TYR A 102 -21.94 5.66 -7.88
N GLY A 103 -21.93 6.85 -7.27
CA GLY A 103 -21.29 8.01 -7.88
C GLY A 103 -19.76 7.94 -7.83
N SER A 104 -19.10 8.18 -8.97
CA SER A 104 -17.64 8.08 -9.09
C SER A 104 -16.90 8.96 -8.07
N GLY A 105 -17.34 10.22 -7.91
CA GLY A 105 -16.74 11.14 -6.95
C GLY A 105 -16.87 10.68 -5.50
N CYS A 106 -18.03 10.15 -5.11
CA CYS A 106 -18.21 9.60 -3.76
C CYS A 106 -17.33 8.39 -3.53
N LEU A 107 -17.21 7.49 -4.51
CA LEU A 107 -16.34 6.31 -4.40
C LEU A 107 -14.87 6.70 -4.19
N VAL A 108 -14.38 7.69 -4.93
CA VAL A 108 -13.02 8.23 -4.76
C VAL A 108 -12.85 8.84 -3.37
N GLN A 109 -13.78 9.70 -2.94
CA GLN A 109 -13.75 10.32 -1.62
C GLN A 109 -13.83 9.29 -0.48
N ALA A 110 -14.60 8.22 -0.69
CA ALA A 110 -14.74 7.11 0.23
C ALA A 110 -13.53 6.17 0.27
N ARG A 111 -12.48 6.45 -0.53
CA ARG A 111 -11.31 5.59 -0.73
C ARG A 111 -11.69 4.16 -1.15
N ALA A 112 -12.77 4.02 -1.90
CA ALA A 112 -13.14 2.75 -2.50
C ALA A 112 -12.12 2.38 -3.59
N ARG A 113 -11.86 1.08 -3.77
CA ARG A 113 -10.92 0.57 -4.79
C ARG A 113 -11.51 0.67 -6.20
N THR A 114 -11.70 1.90 -6.70
CA THR A 114 -12.25 2.22 -8.03
C THR A 114 -11.46 1.61 -9.18
N GLN A 115 -10.15 1.42 -9.01
CA GLN A 115 -9.28 0.75 -9.99
C GLN A 115 -9.66 -0.70 -10.28
N ARG A 116 -10.34 -1.37 -9.33
CA ARG A 116 -10.80 -2.75 -9.48
C ARG A 116 -12.24 -2.84 -9.99
N LEU A 117 -12.92 -1.70 -10.17
CA LEU A 117 -14.30 -1.71 -10.65
C LEU A 117 -14.33 -1.94 -12.17
N PRO A 118 -15.21 -2.82 -12.67
CA PRO A 118 -15.33 -3.11 -14.08
C PRO A 118 -15.75 -1.86 -14.86
N GLN A 119 -14.99 -1.50 -15.88
CA GLN A 119 -15.30 -0.33 -16.72
C GLN A 119 -16.58 -0.53 -17.54
N GLU A 120 -16.97 -1.77 -17.83
CA GLU A 120 -18.26 -2.11 -18.44
C GLU A 120 -19.48 -1.67 -17.60
N CYS A 121 -19.32 -1.58 -16.27
CA CYS A 121 -20.38 -1.11 -15.37
C CYS A 121 -20.41 0.41 -15.23
N HIS A 122 -19.38 1.10 -15.72
CA HIS A 122 -19.29 2.54 -15.69
C HIS A 122 -20.26 3.16 -16.68
N PHE A 123 -20.90 4.26 -16.30
CA PHE A 123 -21.76 5.03 -17.18
C PHE A 123 -21.42 6.52 -17.12
N LYS A 124 -21.71 7.20 -18.22
CA LYS A 124 -21.69 8.65 -18.35
C LYS A 124 -23.08 9.07 -18.82
N ALA A 125 -23.71 9.99 -18.11
CA ALA A 125 -25.04 10.48 -18.46
C ALA A 125 -25.19 11.95 -18.09
N ILE A 126 -26.31 12.55 -18.48
CA ILE A 126 -26.68 13.91 -18.11
C ILE A 126 -27.89 13.81 -17.18
N ASN A 127 -27.84 14.53 -16.06
CA ASN A 127 -28.97 14.60 -15.13
C ASN A 127 -30.07 15.55 -15.64
N GLN A 128 -31.18 15.62 -14.91
CA GLN A 128 -32.29 16.53 -15.23
C GLN A 128 -31.91 18.03 -15.24
N TYR A 129 -30.84 18.41 -14.53
CA TYR A 129 -30.33 19.78 -14.45
C TYR A 129 -29.26 20.10 -15.50
N GLY A 130 -29.05 19.23 -16.50
CA GLY A 130 -28.04 19.42 -17.55
C GLY A 130 -26.60 19.16 -17.11
N ARG A 131 -26.36 18.67 -15.88
CA ARG A 131 -25.02 18.37 -15.37
C ARG A 131 -24.58 16.97 -15.77
N LYS A 132 -23.31 16.82 -16.16
CA LYS A 132 -22.68 15.53 -16.43
C LYS A 132 -22.58 14.74 -15.12
N VAL A 133 -23.09 13.50 -15.14
CA VAL A 133 -23.00 12.55 -14.02
C VAL A 133 -22.35 11.27 -14.49
N THR A 134 -21.50 10.73 -13.63
CA THR A 134 -20.73 9.50 -13.85
C THR A 134 -20.84 8.63 -12.61
N GLY A 135 -20.80 7.32 -12.84
CA GLY A 135 -20.86 6.34 -11.78
C GLY A 135 -20.76 4.93 -12.31
N TYR A 136 -21.02 3.99 -11.40
CA TYR A 136 -21.12 2.57 -11.71
C TYR A 136 -22.52 2.07 -11.38
N LYS A 137 -23.15 1.40 -12.34
CA LYS A 137 -24.52 0.88 -12.20
C LYS A 137 -24.57 -0.19 -11.11
N THR A 138 -25.47 -0.03 -10.13
CA THR A 138 -25.60 -0.98 -9.01
C THR A 138 -25.89 -2.39 -9.49
N GLN A 139 -26.84 -2.54 -10.43
CA GLN A 139 -27.22 -3.84 -10.99
C GLN A 139 -26.07 -4.55 -11.70
N CYS A 140 -25.25 -3.82 -12.45
CA CYS A 140 -24.09 -4.38 -13.14
C CYS A 140 -22.99 -4.81 -12.15
N LEU A 141 -22.73 -3.99 -11.13
CA LEU A 141 -21.77 -4.36 -10.09
C LEU A 141 -22.22 -5.63 -9.34
N ASN A 142 -23.51 -5.74 -9.02
CA ASN A 142 -24.08 -6.92 -8.38
C ASN A 142 -23.87 -8.18 -9.23
N SER A 143 -24.15 -8.11 -10.53
CA SER A 143 -23.96 -9.26 -11.43
C SER A 143 -22.48 -9.65 -11.62
N LYS A 144 -21.55 -8.71 -11.38
CA LYS A 144 -20.10 -8.94 -11.39
C LYS A 144 -19.56 -9.40 -10.03
N GLY A 145 -20.43 -9.68 -9.05
CA GLY A 145 -20.05 -10.23 -7.76
C GLY A 145 -19.55 -9.20 -6.74
N PHE A 146 -19.76 -7.90 -6.99
CA PHE A 146 -19.48 -6.86 -6.00
C PHE A 146 -20.56 -6.84 -4.93
N ASP A 147 -20.14 -6.70 -3.67
CA ASP A 147 -21.07 -6.55 -2.55
C ASP A 147 -21.59 -5.11 -2.55
N VAL A 148 -22.71 -4.94 -3.26
CA VAL A 148 -23.45 -3.70 -3.33
C VAL A 148 -24.54 -3.72 -2.26
N SER A 149 -24.50 -2.74 -1.38
CA SER A 149 -25.51 -2.59 -0.35
C SER A 149 -26.29 -1.29 -0.59
N TRP A 150 -27.57 -1.44 -0.92
CA TRP A 150 -28.49 -0.33 -1.17
C TRP A 150 -29.47 -0.19 0.02
N ARG A 151 -29.60 1.02 0.56
CA ARG A 151 -30.71 1.53 1.41
C ARG A 151 -30.32 2.95 1.78
#